data_AF-A0A1Y5HMF6-F1
#
_entry.id   AF-A0A1Y5HMF6-F1
#
_cell.length_a   1.000
_cell.length_b   1.000
_cell.length_c   1.000
_cell.angle_alpha   90.00
_cell.angle_beta   90.00
_cell.angle_gamma   90.00
#
_symmetry.space_group_name_H-M   'P 1'
#
loop_
_entity.id
_entity.type
_entity.pdbx_description
1 polymer ?
#
loop_
_entity_poly.entity_id
_entity_poly.type
_entity_poly.pdbx_seq_one_letter_code
_entity_poly.pdbx_strand_id
1 'polypeptide(L)'
;MVATRVEGEDVKSMVRKGAQKRMCFGFCQDGKNDPLLMIEPGKKPEALRAPLKKAGGGPPMIWGTYVVRSDQMEMIVEKVSTKVITQLKKFFRKNRPKVNVLFYDKGGNLLDSLKPEKSEAVVSEDKVADLAPPSGSGKAAQELVKRLKKIRPRIALAPGKLEMKLKRGVAKSVKLINDGRLQEAETLITMIEMAMAKIGKTIESEQLTQKRAQQSRDRMSLGAGVKRAQALRANVARAPGSSRNKLDRAVHKAARLLQSRDLNGASKMMDRIEKALMTII
;
A
#
# COMPACT_ATOMS: atom_id res chain seq x y z
N MET A 1 -31.18 -12.46 5.51
CA MET A 1 -30.06 -13.43 5.51
C MET A 1 -29.74 -13.76 6.96
N VAL A 2 -29.18 -14.94 7.24
CA VAL A 2 -29.04 -15.45 8.62
C VAL A 2 -27.58 -15.37 9.05
N ALA A 3 -27.33 -14.81 10.25
CA ALA A 3 -26.02 -14.79 10.87
C ALA A 3 -25.48 -16.23 11.02
N THR A 4 -24.29 -16.47 10.49
CA THR A 4 -23.66 -17.79 10.50
C THR A 4 -22.61 -17.85 11.62
N ARG A 5 -22.71 -18.85 12.50
CA ARG A 5 -21.65 -19.15 13.48
C ARG A 5 -20.42 -19.65 12.74
N VAL A 6 -19.24 -19.16 13.12
CA VAL A 6 -17.95 -19.62 12.60
C VAL A 6 -17.31 -20.50 13.67
N GLU A 7 -17.26 -21.79 13.39
CA GLU A 7 -16.52 -22.73 14.23
C GLU A 7 -15.03 -22.72 13.86
N GLY A 8 -14.21 -23.41 14.67
CA GLY A 8 -12.76 -23.40 14.48
C GLY A 8 -12.32 -23.92 13.10
N GLU A 9 -13.00 -24.95 12.59
CA GLU A 9 -12.73 -25.55 11.28
C GLU A 9 -13.18 -24.64 10.12
N ASP A 10 -14.17 -23.78 10.38
CA ASP A 10 -14.77 -22.87 9.40
C ASP A 10 -14.01 -21.56 9.19
N VAL A 11 -12.94 -21.31 9.96
CA VAL A 11 -12.13 -20.09 9.81
C VAL A 11 -11.57 -19.96 8.39
N LYS A 12 -11.20 -21.07 7.74
CA LYS A 12 -10.78 -21.05 6.32
C LYS A 12 -11.92 -20.64 5.38
N SER A 13 -13.15 -21.07 5.66
CA SER A 13 -14.35 -20.69 4.91
C SER A 13 -14.66 -19.20 5.11
N MET A 14 -14.53 -18.70 6.35
CA MET A 14 -14.64 -17.28 6.68
C MET A 14 -13.66 -16.43 5.88
N VAL A 15 -12.39 -16.85 5.78
CA VAL A 15 -11.35 -16.17 4.98
C VAL A 15 -11.76 -16.12 3.50
N ARG A 16 -12.23 -17.23 2.94
CA ARG A 16 -12.71 -17.30 1.54
C ARG A 16 -13.88 -16.35 1.28
N LYS A 17 -14.86 -16.30 2.20
CA LYS A 17 -16.02 -15.37 2.12
C LYS A 17 -15.57 -13.90 2.18
N GLY A 18 -14.62 -13.58 3.06
CA GLY A 18 -14.06 -12.22 3.18
C GLY A 18 -13.21 -11.78 1.98
N ALA A 19 -12.69 -12.72 1.19
CA ALA A 19 -11.95 -12.44 -0.05
C ALA A 19 -12.88 -12.09 -1.21
N GLN A 20 -14.10 -12.63 -1.21
CA GLN A 20 -15.11 -12.35 -2.24
C GLN A 20 -15.83 -11.03 -2.00
N LYS A 21 -16.14 -10.69 -0.76
CA LYS A 21 -16.86 -9.47 -0.39
C LYS A 21 -16.57 -9.05 1.05
N ARG A 22 -16.84 -7.78 1.36
CA ARG A 22 -16.80 -7.28 2.74
C ARG A 22 -17.92 -7.96 3.56
N MET A 23 -17.57 -8.40 4.75
CA MET A 23 -18.44 -9.14 5.65
C MET A 23 -18.51 -8.43 7.01
N CYS A 24 -19.63 -8.57 7.72
CA CYS A 24 -19.73 -8.19 9.12
C CYS A 24 -19.28 -9.34 10.00
N PHE A 25 -18.68 -9.03 11.15
CA PHE A 25 -18.38 -9.99 12.19
C PHE A 25 -18.82 -9.47 13.56
N GLY A 26 -19.13 -10.41 14.45
CA GLY A 26 -19.40 -10.17 15.86
C GLY A 26 -18.73 -11.26 16.68
N PHE A 27 -18.10 -10.87 17.79
CA PHE A 27 -17.38 -11.80 18.65
C PHE A 27 -17.60 -11.50 20.13
N CYS A 28 -17.80 -12.58 20.90
CA CYS A 28 -17.84 -12.56 22.35
C CYS A 28 -17.49 -13.95 22.91
N GLN A 29 -17.40 -14.05 24.23
CA GLN A 29 -17.40 -15.33 24.92
C GLN A 29 -18.81 -15.65 25.42
N ASP A 30 -19.13 -16.93 25.50
CA ASP A 30 -20.33 -17.40 26.19
C ASP A 30 -20.09 -17.54 27.71
N GLY A 31 -21.12 -17.99 28.45
CA GLY A 31 -21.04 -18.21 29.90
C GLY A 31 -20.01 -19.26 30.34
N LYS A 32 -19.47 -20.07 29.43
CA LYS A 32 -18.43 -21.08 29.68
C LYS A 32 -17.04 -20.63 29.22
N ASN A 33 -16.89 -19.36 28.86
CA ASN A 33 -15.70 -18.78 28.23
C ASN A 33 -15.38 -19.34 26.83
N ASP A 34 -16.33 -20.00 26.17
CA ASP A 34 -16.13 -20.49 24.81
C ASP A 34 -16.26 -19.37 23.78
N PRO A 35 -15.39 -19.34 22.76
CA PRO A 35 -15.38 -18.30 21.75
C PRO A 35 -16.59 -18.43 20.81
N LEU A 36 -17.36 -17.35 20.71
CA LEU A 36 -18.50 -17.25 19.82
C LEU A 36 -18.23 -16.19 18.75
N LEU A 37 -17.92 -16.65 17.53
CA LEU A 37 -17.74 -15.80 16.35
C LEU A 37 -18.93 -15.98 15.40
N MET A 38 -19.51 -14.87 14.96
CA MET A 38 -20.58 -14.86 13.96
C MET A 38 -20.23 -13.93 12.81
N ILE A 39 -20.62 -14.32 11.60
CA ILE A 39 -20.44 -13.54 10.37
C ILE A 39 -21.74 -13.41 9.60
N GLU A 40 -21.89 -12.28 8.89
CA GLU A 40 -23.01 -12.05 7.99
C GLU A 40 -22.57 -11.18 6.80
N PRO A 41 -23.00 -11.49 5.56
CA PRO A 41 -22.81 -10.59 4.42
C PRO A 41 -23.79 -9.41 4.49
N GLY A 42 -23.32 -8.17 4.36
CA GLY A 42 -24.21 -7.00 4.24
C GLY A 42 -24.20 -6.05 5.45
N LYS A 43 -25.35 -5.43 5.78
CA LYS A 43 -25.51 -4.20 6.61
C LYS A 43 -25.02 -4.31 8.07
N LYS A 44 -24.93 -3.12 8.70
CA LYS A 44 -24.52 -2.75 10.09
C LYS A 44 -24.03 -3.91 10.97
N PRO A 45 -22.73 -3.95 11.32
CA PRO A 45 -22.17 -4.96 12.24
C PRO A 45 -22.88 -5.09 13.59
N GLU A 46 -23.52 -4.01 14.06
CA GLU A 46 -24.32 -4.01 15.28
C GLU A 46 -25.49 -5.02 15.26
N ALA A 47 -26.01 -5.35 14.07
CA ALA A 47 -27.10 -6.32 13.93
C ALA A 47 -26.72 -7.72 14.44
N LEU A 48 -25.42 -8.05 14.51
CA LEU A 48 -24.92 -9.33 15.03
C LEU A 48 -25.05 -9.45 16.56
N ARG A 49 -25.39 -8.38 17.28
CA ARG A 49 -25.59 -8.41 18.73
C ARG A 49 -26.73 -9.33 19.16
N ALA A 50 -27.87 -9.29 18.46
CA ALA A 50 -29.02 -10.12 18.80
C ALA A 50 -28.76 -11.62 18.53
N PRO A 51 -28.20 -12.02 17.37
CA PRO A 51 -27.73 -13.38 17.13
C PRO A 51 -26.71 -13.88 18.15
N LEU A 52 -25.72 -13.06 18.53
CA LEU A 52 -24.72 -13.45 19.53
C LEU A 52 -25.36 -13.75 20.90
N LYS A 53 -26.28 -12.89 21.35
CA LYS A 53 -27.03 -13.13 22.60
C LYS A 53 -27.88 -14.40 22.54
N LYS A 54 -28.57 -14.64 21.42
CA LYS A 54 -29.38 -15.85 21.21
C LYS A 54 -28.54 -17.13 21.28
N ALA A 55 -27.28 -17.07 20.83
CA ALA A 55 -26.34 -18.18 20.90
C ALA A 55 -25.56 -18.25 22.24
N GLY A 56 -26.01 -17.54 23.29
CA GLY A 56 -25.42 -17.61 24.63
C GLY A 56 -24.27 -16.64 24.89
N GLY A 57 -24.00 -15.72 23.96
CA GLY A 57 -22.94 -14.72 24.08
C GLY A 57 -23.24 -13.61 25.09
N GLY A 58 -22.26 -13.32 25.95
CA GLY A 58 -22.34 -12.28 26.99
C GLY A 58 -21.41 -11.08 26.73
N PRO A 59 -21.64 -9.92 27.39
CA PRO A 59 -20.67 -8.83 27.40
C PRO A 59 -19.38 -9.23 28.15
N PRO A 60 -18.20 -8.74 27.74
CA PRO A 60 -17.96 -7.75 26.68
C PRO A 60 -18.01 -8.35 25.26
N MET A 61 -18.67 -7.64 24.33
CA MET A 61 -18.80 -8.04 22.92
C MET A 61 -18.17 -6.98 22.01
N ILE A 62 -17.61 -7.42 20.88
CA ILE A 62 -17.14 -6.55 19.80
C ILE A 62 -17.86 -6.92 18.49
N TRP A 63 -17.97 -5.95 17.60
CA TRP A 63 -18.47 -6.14 16.25
C TRP A 63 -17.76 -5.21 15.29
N GLY A 64 -17.77 -5.57 14.02
CA GLY A 64 -17.03 -4.85 13.00
C GLY A 64 -17.25 -5.40 11.60
N THR A 65 -16.43 -4.91 10.66
CA THR A 65 -16.38 -5.47 9.31
C THR A 65 -15.02 -6.09 9.06
N TYR A 66 -14.97 -7.09 8.19
CA TYR A 66 -13.72 -7.64 7.71
C TYR A 66 -13.72 -7.82 6.20
N VAL A 67 -12.53 -7.71 5.61
CA VAL A 67 -12.26 -7.99 4.20
C VAL A 67 -10.90 -8.66 4.09
N VAL A 68 -10.74 -9.57 3.12
CA VAL A 68 -9.46 -10.23 2.86
C VAL A 68 -8.89 -9.70 1.56
N ARG A 69 -7.71 -9.10 1.61
CA ARG A 69 -6.93 -8.60 0.47
C ARG A 69 -5.52 -9.16 0.52
N SER A 70 -5.06 -9.77 -0.57
CA SER A 70 -3.63 -10.11 -0.76
C SER A 70 -2.97 -10.81 0.47
N ASP A 71 -3.55 -11.91 0.95
CA ASP A 71 -3.11 -12.67 2.14
C ASP A 71 -3.24 -11.94 3.49
N GLN A 72 -3.99 -10.83 3.54
CA GLN A 72 -4.28 -10.07 4.76
C GLN A 72 -5.79 -9.97 4.99
N MET A 73 -6.26 -10.33 6.18
CA MET A 73 -7.61 -10.09 6.67
C MET A 73 -7.59 -8.80 7.50
N GLU A 74 -8.15 -7.74 6.93
CA GLU A 74 -8.35 -6.46 7.60
C GLU A 74 -9.69 -6.52 8.35
N MET A 75 -9.65 -6.42 9.69
CA MET A 75 -10.83 -6.40 10.56
C MET A 75 -10.97 -5.02 11.21
N ILE A 76 -11.97 -4.25 10.80
CA ILE A 76 -12.29 -2.94 11.37
C ILE A 76 -13.27 -3.15 12.52
N VAL A 77 -12.83 -2.89 13.74
CA VAL A 77 -13.60 -3.02 14.98
C VAL A 77 -14.34 -1.72 15.25
N GLU A 78 -15.67 -1.77 15.29
CA GLU A 78 -16.49 -0.58 15.54
C GLU A 78 -16.61 -0.23 17.02
N LYS A 79 -16.72 -1.26 17.87
CA LYS A 79 -16.72 -1.13 19.32
C LYS A 79 -15.48 -1.83 19.86
N VAL A 80 -14.50 -1.04 20.28
CA VAL A 80 -13.20 -1.56 20.71
C VAL A 80 -13.27 -2.10 22.13
N SER A 81 -12.80 -3.32 22.31
CA SER A 81 -12.50 -3.90 23.63
C SER A 81 -11.23 -4.73 23.52
N THR A 82 -10.14 -4.26 24.12
CA THR A 82 -8.81 -4.87 24.04
C THR A 82 -8.80 -6.31 24.58
N LYS A 83 -9.53 -6.56 25.67
CA LYS A 83 -9.74 -7.91 26.24
C LYS A 83 -10.37 -8.86 25.21
N VAL A 84 -11.41 -8.41 24.52
CA VAL A 84 -12.15 -9.23 23.55
C VAL A 84 -11.36 -9.40 22.24
N ILE A 85 -10.62 -8.39 21.80
CA ILE A 85 -9.70 -8.49 20.66
C ILE A 85 -8.60 -9.53 20.96
N THR A 86 -8.05 -9.55 22.18
CA THR A 86 -7.06 -10.54 22.58
C THR A 86 -7.63 -11.97 22.55
N GLN A 87 -8.89 -12.15 22.95
CA GLN A 87 -9.60 -13.43 22.87
C GLN A 87 -9.89 -13.85 21.43
N LEU A 88 -10.31 -12.90 20.58
CA LEU A 88 -10.50 -13.13 19.14
C LEU A 88 -9.18 -13.53 18.46
N LYS A 89 -8.08 -12.87 18.83
CA LYS A 89 -6.74 -13.24 18.39
C LYS A 89 -6.34 -14.64 18.84
N LYS A 90 -6.62 -15.03 20.09
CA LYS A 90 -6.41 -16.41 20.58
C LYS A 90 -7.24 -17.43 19.79
N PHE A 91 -8.50 -17.11 19.50
CA PHE A 91 -9.37 -17.95 18.66
C PHE A 91 -8.76 -18.15 17.26
N PHE A 92 -8.35 -17.08 16.58
CA PHE A 92 -7.70 -17.21 15.29
C PHE A 92 -6.37 -17.96 15.37
N ARG A 93 -5.55 -17.72 16.41
CA ARG A 93 -4.29 -18.44 16.60
C ARG A 93 -4.50 -19.95 16.69
N LYS A 94 -5.50 -20.39 17.48
CA LYS A 94 -5.88 -21.81 17.62
C LYS A 94 -6.31 -22.42 16.27
N ASN A 95 -7.01 -21.64 15.45
CA ASN A 95 -7.64 -22.11 14.21
C ASN A 95 -6.85 -21.86 12.92
N ARG A 96 -5.62 -21.31 13.02
CA ARG A 96 -4.66 -21.14 11.92
C ARG A 96 -5.29 -20.60 10.61
N PRO A 97 -5.68 -19.30 10.54
CA PRO A 97 -6.37 -18.70 9.40
C PRO A 97 -5.56 -18.68 8.10
N LYS A 98 -4.25 -19.01 8.13
CA LYS A 98 -3.30 -18.99 6.99
C LYS A 98 -3.15 -17.62 6.30
N VAL A 99 -3.72 -16.56 6.88
CA VAL A 99 -3.59 -15.16 6.45
C VAL A 99 -3.16 -14.30 7.63
N ASN A 100 -2.55 -13.15 7.36
CA ASN A 100 -2.29 -12.15 8.39
C ASN A 100 -3.62 -11.52 8.81
N VAL A 101 -3.93 -11.47 10.10
CA VAL A 101 -5.12 -10.78 10.59
C VAL A 101 -4.70 -9.45 11.20
N LEU A 102 -5.26 -8.34 10.72
CA LEU A 102 -4.98 -6.98 11.19
C LEU A 102 -6.25 -6.41 11.81
N PHE A 103 -6.18 -5.96 13.06
CA PHE A 103 -7.30 -5.35 13.77
C PHE A 103 -7.14 -3.83 13.75
N TYR A 104 -8.10 -3.13 13.17
CA TYR A 104 -8.14 -1.66 13.11
C TYR A 104 -9.30 -1.12 13.95
N ASP A 105 -9.19 0.11 14.44
CA ASP A 105 -10.33 0.87 14.92
C ASP A 105 -11.07 1.60 13.78
N LYS A 106 -12.14 2.34 14.10
CA LYS A 106 -12.85 3.19 13.12
C LYS A 106 -11.99 4.32 12.54
N GLY A 107 -10.95 4.76 13.26
CA GLY A 107 -10.02 5.81 12.85
C GLY A 107 -8.91 5.31 11.93
N GLY A 108 -8.82 4.01 11.68
CA GLY A 108 -7.75 3.40 10.90
C GLY A 108 -6.47 3.14 11.69
N ASN A 109 -6.49 3.27 13.02
CA ASN A 109 -5.37 2.92 13.87
C ASN A 109 -5.29 1.40 14.04
N LEU A 110 -4.08 0.85 13.93
CA LEU A 110 -3.83 -0.57 14.17
C LEU A 110 -3.91 -0.85 15.67
N LEU A 111 -4.88 -1.67 16.08
CA LEU A 111 -5.11 -2.09 17.46
C LEU A 111 -4.27 -3.31 17.83
N ASP A 112 -4.25 -4.31 16.95
CA ASP A 112 -3.46 -5.53 17.13
C ASP A 112 -3.25 -6.22 15.77
N SER A 113 -2.33 -7.17 15.71
CA SER A 113 -2.14 -8.04 14.57
C SER A 113 -1.85 -9.49 14.99
N LEU A 114 -2.31 -10.43 14.18
CA LEU A 114 -1.96 -11.83 14.24
C LEU A 114 -1.28 -12.23 12.95
N LYS A 115 0.02 -12.46 13.02
CA LYS A 115 0.73 -13.18 11.96
C LYS A 115 0.37 -14.66 12.07
N PRO A 116 0.14 -15.37 10.96
CA PRO A 116 -0.15 -16.80 11.01
C PRO A 116 1.03 -17.51 11.68
N GLU A 117 0.75 -18.35 12.68
CA GLU A 117 1.76 -19.29 13.16
C GLU A 117 2.18 -20.16 12.00
N LYS A 118 3.49 -20.23 11.80
CA LYS A 118 4.17 -20.85 10.67
C LYS A 118 3.53 -22.22 10.37
N SER A 119 2.70 -22.31 9.32
CA SER A 119 2.80 -23.48 8.45
C SER A 119 4.26 -23.55 8.01
N GLU A 120 4.88 -24.72 8.02
CA GLU A 120 6.28 -25.00 7.64
C GLU A 120 6.69 -24.57 6.20
N ALA A 121 6.00 -23.60 5.60
CA ALA A 121 6.22 -23.11 4.25
C ALA A 121 6.50 -21.60 4.16
N VAL A 122 6.74 -20.88 5.27
CA VAL A 122 7.22 -19.49 5.19
C VAL A 122 8.39 -19.27 6.15
N VAL A 123 9.58 -19.46 5.60
CA VAL A 123 10.84 -19.02 6.21
C VAL A 123 10.77 -17.50 6.37
N SER A 124 10.70 -17.06 7.62
CA SER A 124 10.83 -15.65 8.02
C SER A 124 12.22 -15.12 7.66
N GLU A 125 12.30 -13.80 7.43
CA GLU A 125 13.48 -13.04 6.97
C GLU A 125 14.76 -13.16 7.83
N ASP A 126 14.69 -13.87 8.97
CA ASP A 126 15.75 -13.97 9.99
C ASP A 126 16.65 -15.22 9.92
N LYS A 127 16.55 -16.08 8.90
CA LYS A 127 17.48 -17.23 8.72
C LYS A 127 18.37 -17.12 7.49
N VAL A 128 18.87 -15.93 7.19
CA VAL A 128 19.79 -15.71 6.06
C VAL A 128 21.01 -14.88 6.47
N ALA A 129 21.07 -14.36 7.71
CA ALA A 129 22.32 -13.88 8.29
C ALA A 129 23.28 -15.05 8.58
N ASP A 130 22.74 -16.23 8.95
CA ASP A 130 23.49 -17.46 9.26
C ASP A 130 23.54 -18.48 8.12
N LEU A 131 23.54 -18.04 6.85
CA LEU A 131 23.89 -18.95 5.75
C LEU A 131 25.40 -19.16 5.74
N ALA A 132 25.87 -20.03 6.63
CA ALA A 132 27.06 -20.83 6.40
C ALA A 132 26.73 -21.82 5.27
N PRO A 133 27.63 -22.02 4.28
CA PRO A 133 27.50 -23.14 3.37
C PRO A 133 27.41 -24.43 4.22
N PRO A 134 26.54 -25.39 3.88
CA PRO A 134 26.53 -26.67 4.57
C PRO A 134 27.95 -27.23 4.56
N SER A 135 28.48 -27.56 5.74
CA SER A 135 29.82 -28.14 5.90
C SER A 135 29.94 -29.35 4.98
N GLY A 136 30.82 -29.27 3.97
CA GLY A 136 31.00 -30.32 2.95
C GLY A 136 30.38 -30.07 1.57
N SER A 137 29.75 -28.90 1.33
CA SER A 137 29.16 -28.60 0.02
C SER A 137 30.22 -28.27 -1.05
N GLY A 138 30.21 -28.99 -2.19
CA GLY A 138 31.12 -28.77 -3.32
C GLY A 138 31.03 -27.37 -3.95
N LYS A 139 32.04 -26.98 -4.75
CA LYS A 139 32.20 -25.63 -5.36
C LYS A 139 30.91 -25.05 -5.99
N ALA A 140 30.08 -25.89 -6.60
CA ALA A 140 28.82 -25.48 -7.24
C ALA A 140 27.78 -24.92 -6.24
N ALA A 141 27.63 -25.52 -5.05
CA ALA A 141 26.71 -25.02 -4.03
C ALA A 141 27.15 -23.65 -3.48
N GLN A 142 28.47 -23.45 -3.35
CA GLN A 142 29.04 -22.18 -2.89
C GLN A 142 28.77 -21.04 -3.87
N GLU A 143 28.88 -21.29 -5.17
CA GLU A 143 28.57 -20.30 -6.22
C GLU A 143 27.09 -19.88 -6.22
N LEU A 144 26.16 -20.83 -6.02
CA LEU A 144 24.73 -20.52 -5.92
C LEU A 144 24.41 -19.67 -4.67
N VAL A 145 25.06 -19.95 -3.54
CA VAL A 145 24.91 -19.14 -2.32
C VAL A 145 25.44 -17.72 -2.52
N LYS A 146 26.59 -17.54 -3.20
CA LYS A 146 27.13 -16.20 -3.54
C LYS A 146 26.14 -15.40 -4.40
N ARG A 147 25.55 -16.02 -5.43
CA ARG A 147 24.54 -15.38 -6.29
C ARG A 147 23.32 -14.93 -5.48
N LEU A 148 22.79 -15.79 -4.60
CA LEU A 148 21.67 -15.44 -3.72
C LEU A 148 21.98 -14.25 -2.79
N LYS A 149 23.19 -14.21 -2.20
CA LYS A 149 23.63 -13.08 -1.35
C LYS A 149 23.64 -11.76 -2.13
N LYS A 150 24.05 -11.77 -3.41
CA LYS A 150 24.09 -10.58 -4.28
C LYS A 150 22.69 -10.06 -4.65
N ILE A 151 21.72 -10.96 -4.84
CA ILE A 151 20.36 -10.59 -5.26
C ILE A 151 19.54 -10.05 -4.07
N ARG A 152 19.77 -10.58 -2.87
CA ARG A 152 18.99 -10.28 -1.66
C ARG A 152 18.74 -8.79 -1.38
N PRO A 153 19.73 -7.88 -1.35
CA PRO A 153 19.49 -6.46 -1.05
C PRO A 153 18.60 -5.79 -2.10
N ARG A 154 18.60 -6.29 -3.35
CA ARG A 154 17.81 -5.71 -4.43
C ARG A 154 16.34 -6.14 -4.39
N ILE A 155 16.01 -7.26 -3.74
CA ILE A 155 14.62 -7.73 -3.62
C ILE A 155 13.77 -6.75 -2.81
N ALA A 156 14.34 -6.07 -1.82
CA ALA A 156 13.64 -5.04 -1.03
C ALA A 156 13.19 -3.83 -1.86
N LEU A 157 13.73 -3.65 -3.08
CA LEU A 157 13.33 -2.60 -4.00
C LEU A 157 12.15 -3.01 -4.90
N ALA A 158 11.70 -4.26 -4.83
CA ALA A 158 10.59 -4.76 -5.61
C ALA A 158 9.23 -4.33 -4.99
N PRO A 159 8.18 -4.14 -5.80
CA PRO A 159 6.84 -3.80 -5.28
C PRO A 159 6.24 -4.97 -4.50
N GLY A 160 5.56 -4.69 -3.37
CA GLY A 160 5.27 -5.65 -2.29
C GLY A 160 4.75 -7.04 -2.66
N LYS A 161 3.88 -7.20 -3.67
CA LYS A 161 3.41 -8.53 -4.12
C LYS A 161 4.53 -9.32 -4.80
N LEU A 162 5.38 -8.65 -5.57
CA LEU A 162 6.52 -9.23 -6.27
C LEU A 162 7.68 -9.47 -5.31
N GLU A 163 7.93 -8.53 -4.40
CA GLU A 163 8.89 -8.68 -3.29
C GLU A 163 8.62 -9.96 -2.49
N MET A 164 7.37 -10.19 -2.06
CA MET A 164 7.00 -11.42 -1.34
C MET A 164 7.26 -12.69 -2.16
N LYS A 165 6.96 -12.68 -3.46
CA LYS A 165 7.23 -13.83 -4.34
C LYS A 165 8.73 -14.08 -4.50
N LEU A 166 9.53 -13.02 -4.65
CA LEU A 166 10.98 -13.11 -4.77
C LEU A 166 11.61 -13.60 -3.45
N LYS A 167 11.15 -13.11 -2.30
CA LYS A 167 11.57 -13.61 -0.97
C LYS A 167 11.26 -15.10 -0.80
N ARG A 168 10.06 -15.56 -1.21
CA ARG A 168 9.70 -16.99 -1.21
C ARG A 168 10.59 -17.80 -2.16
N GLY A 169 10.88 -17.27 -3.35
CA GLY A 169 11.78 -17.91 -4.32
C GLY A 169 13.20 -18.09 -3.79
N VAL A 170 13.74 -17.07 -3.11
CA VAL A 170 15.06 -17.12 -2.45
C VAL A 170 15.07 -18.19 -1.36
N ALA A 171 14.07 -18.21 -0.49
CA ALA A 171 13.98 -19.23 0.57
C ALA A 171 13.89 -20.65 0.01
N LYS A 172 13.15 -20.86 -1.08
CA LYS A 172 13.05 -22.15 -1.77
C LYS A 172 14.39 -22.54 -2.42
N SER A 173 15.12 -21.58 -2.98
CA SER A 173 16.44 -21.81 -3.58
C SER A 173 17.46 -22.28 -2.54
N VAL A 174 17.45 -21.66 -1.35
CA VAL A 174 18.28 -22.09 -0.21
C VAL A 174 17.95 -23.53 0.20
N LYS A 175 16.67 -23.89 0.29
CA LYS A 175 16.25 -25.25 0.62
C LYS A 175 16.76 -26.25 -0.43
N LEU A 176 16.63 -25.94 -1.72
CA LEU A 176 17.11 -26.80 -2.81
C LEU A 176 18.64 -27.00 -2.78
N ILE A 177 19.40 -25.96 -2.41
CA ILE A 177 20.86 -26.06 -2.23
C ILE A 177 21.19 -27.00 -1.06
N ASN A 178 20.50 -26.85 0.07
CA ASN A 178 20.70 -27.68 1.25
C ASN A 178 20.28 -29.14 1.01
N ASP A 179 19.25 -29.36 0.19
CA ASP A 179 18.74 -30.69 -0.20
C ASP A 179 19.60 -31.32 -1.32
N GLY A 180 20.71 -30.71 -1.76
CA GLY A 180 21.60 -31.21 -2.82
C GLY A 180 21.04 -31.11 -4.25
N ARG A 181 19.88 -30.48 -4.43
CA ARG A 181 19.17 -30.31 -5.72
C ARG A 181 19.68 -29.08 -6.47
N LEU A 182 20.95 -29.10 -6.86
CA LEU A 182 21.67 -27.94 -7.38
C LEU A 182 21.11 -27.40 -8.71
N GLN A 183 20.69 -28.28 -9.64
CA GLN A 183 20.10 -27.86 -10.93
C GLN A 183 18.78 -27.10 -10.77
N GLU A 184 17.95 -27.53 -9.82
CA GLU A 184 16.68 -26.86 -9.53
C GLU A 184 16.89 -25.53 -8.83
N ALA A 185 17.87 -25.48 -7.92
CA ALA A 185 18.29 -24.24 -7.28
C ALA A 185 18.80 -23.23 -8.32
N GLU A 186 19.63 -23.67 -9.27
CA GLU A 186 20.17 -22.82 -10.33
C GLU A 186 19.09 -22.26 -11.25
N THR A 187 18.14 -23.11 -11.67
CA THR A 187 17.00 -22.69 -12.48
C THR A 187 16.17 -21.62 -11.76
N LEU A 188 15.91 -21.84 -10.47
CA LEU A 188 15.11 -20.92 -9.66
C LEU A 188 15.84 -19.59 -9.42
N ILE A 189 17.16 -19.62 -9.17
CA ILE A 189 18.00 -18.43 -9.03
C ILE A 189 17.99 -17.61 -10.33
N THR A 190 18.13 -18.26 -11.48
CA THR A 190 18.11 -17.61 -12.79
C THR A 190 16.77 -16.90 -13.05
N MET A 191 15.64 -17.54 -12.72
CA MET A 191 14.32 -16.91 -12.83
C MET A 191 14.17 -15.67 -11.92
N ILE A 192 14.73 -15.72 -10.71
CA ILE A 192 14.73 -14.60 -9.78
C ILE A 192 15.57 -13.44 -10.36
N GLU A 193 16.74 -13.72 -10.93
CA GLU A 193 17.59 -12.73 -11.59
C GLU A 193 16.89 -12.05 -12.78
N MET A 194 16.21 -12.84 -13.63
CA MET A 194 15.45 -12.31 -14.77
C MET A 194 14.28 -11.42 -14.33
N ALA A 195 13.56 -11.81 -13.27
CA ALA A 195 12.48 -11.00 -12.71
C ALA A 195 12.99 -9.66 -12.16
N MET A 196 14.15 -9.69 -11.49
CA MET A 196 14.84 -8.49 -10.99
C MET A 196 15.30 -7.57 -12.12
N ALA A 197 15.83 -8.12 -13.22
CA ALA A 197 16.25 -7.34 -14.38
C ALA A 197 15.06 -6.64 -15.08
N LYS A 198 13.88 -7.28 -15.12
CA LYS A 198 12.66 -6.67 -15.66
C LYS A 198 12.18 -5.49 -14.80
N ILE A 199 12.22 -5.63 -13.47
CA ILE A 199 11.86 -4.53 -12.54
C ILE A 199 12.72 -3.29 -12.80
N GLY A 200 14.05 -3.46 -12.92
CA GLY A 200 14.97 -2.34 -13.18
C GLY A 200 14.61 -1.56 -14.46
N LYS A 201 14.29 -2.28 -15.55
CA LYS A 201 13.90 -1.68 -16.83
C LYS A 201 12.57 -0.93 -16.75
N THR A 202 11.57 -1.47 -16.04
CA THR A 202 10.26 -0.84 -15.93
C THR A 202 10.32 0.46 -15.11
N ILE A 203 11.03 0.45 -13.97
CA ILE A 203 11.17 1.64 -13.11
C ILE A 203 11.88 2.78 -13.85
N GLU A 204 12.95 2.46 -14.57
CA GLU A 204 13.69 3.44 -15.37
C GLU A 204 12.82 4.05 -16.49
N SER A 205 12.03 3.21 -17.17
CA SER A 205 11.12 3.65 -18.23
C SER A 205 9.96 4.53 -17.74
N GLU A 206 9.39 4.23 -16.57
CA GLU A 206 8.32 5.02 -15.97
C GLU A 206 8.81 6.39 -15.49
N GLN A 207 9.98 6.43 -14.85
CA GLN A 207 10.60 7.70 -14.42
C GLN A 207 10.94 8.61 -15.60
N LEU A 208 11.48 8.05 -16.69
CA LEU A 208 11.76 8.81 -17.91
C LEU A 208 10.48 9.35 -18.55
N THR A 209 9.41 8.56 -18.56
CA THR A 209 8.12 8.95 -19.12
C THR A 209 7.46 10.07 -18.30
N GLN A 210 7.48 9.95 -16.97
CA GLN A 210 6.96 10.99 -16.07
C GLN A 210 7.76 12.30 -16.16
N LYS A 211 9.10 12.24 -16.23
CA LYS A 211 9.93 13.44 -16.43
C LYS A 211 9.61 14.14 -17.75
N ARG A 212 9.44 13.39 -18.85
CA ARG A 212 9.05 13.95 -20.16
C ARG A 212 7.65 14.59 -20.13
N ALA A 213 6.69 13.92 -19.50
CA ALA A 213 5.33 14.45 -19.34
C ALA A 213 5.30 15.75 -18.51
N GLN A 214 6.08 15.81 -17.43
CA GLN A 214 6.20 17.01 -16.60
C GLN A 214 6.84 18.16 -17.38
N GLN A 215 7.94 17.91 -18.09
CA GLN A 215 8.58 18.92 -18.94
C GLN A 215 7.65 19.45 -20.04
N SER A 216 6.81 18.60 -20.62
CA SER A 216 5.80 19.01 -21.60
C SER A 216 4.75 19.94 -20.98
N ARG A 217 4.23 19.59 -19.79
CA ARG A 217 3.27 20.43 -19.05
C ARG A 217 3.86 21.78 -18.64
N ASP A 218 5.10 21.78 -18.16
CA ASP A 218 5.79 23.01 -17.77
C ASP A 218 6.02 23.94 -18.97
N ARG A 219 6.39 23.38 -20.13
CA ARG A 219 6.50 24.14 -21.40
C ARG A 219 5.16 24.71 -21.86
N MET A 220 4.09 23.94 -21.77
CA MET A 220 2.74 24.38 -22.12
C MET A 220 2.26 25.51 -21.20
N SER A 221 2.51 25.39 -19.89
CA SER A 221 2.17 26.41 -18.89
C SER A 221 2.95 27.71 -19.09
N LEU A 222 4.26 27.61 -19.39
CA LEU A 222 5.08 28.76 -19.74
C LEU A 222 4.59 29.43 -21.04
N GLY A 223 4.24 28.66 -22.07
CA GLY A 223 3.67 29.19 -23.31
C GLY A 223 2.34 29.93 -23.11
N ALA A 224 1.46 29.40 -22.26
CA ALA A 224 0.21 30.07 -21.89
C ALA A 224 0.47 31.38 -21.12
N GLY A 225 1.42 31.37 -20.17
CA GLY A 225 1.84 32.56 -19.43
C GLY A 225 2.41 33.66 -20.33
N VAL A 226 3.24 33.28 -21.32
CA VAL A 226 3.81 34.23 -22.30
C VAL A 226 2.71 34.86 -23.16
N LYS A 227 1.75 34.08 -23.67
CA LYS A 227 0.61 34.62 -24.43
C LYS A 227 -0.23 35.58 -23.59
N ARG A 228 -0.50 35.23 -22.33
CA ARG A 228 -1.24 36.10 -21.39
C ARG A 228 -0.50 37.42 -21.13
N ALA A 229 0.81 37.36 -20.88
CA ALA A 229 1.62 38.56 -20.68
C ALA A 229 1.65 39.46 -21.93
N GLN A 230 1.70 38.88 -23.14
CA GLN A 230 1.60 39.63 -24.40
C GLN A 230 0.24 40.32 -24.57
N ALA A 231 -0.86 39.62 -24.27
CA ALA A 231 -2.20 40.20 -24.31
C ALA A 231 -2.35 41.37 -23.31
N LEU A 232 -1.83 41.21 -22.09
CA LEU A 232 -1.83 42.29 -21.09
C LEU A 232 -1.00 43.48 -21.55
N ARG A 233 0.15 43.26 -22.19
CA ARG A 233 0.95 44.36 -22.75
C ARG A 233 0.17 45.16 -23.80
N ALA A 234 -0.58 44.49 -24.66
CA ALA A 234 -1.43 45.14 -25.66
C ALA A 234 -2.55 45.99 -25.00
N ASN A 235 -3.16 45.49 -23.92
CA ASN A 235 -4.19 46.22 -23.17
C ASN A 235 -3.60 47.42 -22.41
N VAL A 236 -2.43 47.26 -21.79
CA VAL A 236 -1.71 48.35 -21.09
C VAL A 236 -1.35 49.48 -22.04
N ALA A 237 -1.01 49.19 -23.31
CA ALA A 237 -0.71 50.21 -24.30
C ALA A 237 -1.89 51.14 -24.61
N ARG A 238 -3.13 50.69 -24.34
CA ARG A 238 -4.37 51.46 -24.54
C ARG A 238 -4.81 52.26 -23.30
N ALA A 239 -4.13 52.11 -22.17
CA ALA A 239 -4.47 52.81 -20.93
C ALA A 239 -3.97 54.28 -20.93
N PRO A 240 -4.65 55.19 -20.19
CA PRO A 240 -4.25 56.61 -20.06
C PRO A 240 -2.85 56.78 -19.45
N GLY A 241 -2.14 57.84 -19.88
CA GLY A 241 -0.68 57.98 -19.76
C GLY A 241 -0.09 57.93 -18.34
N SER A 242 -0.83 58.39 -17.32
CA SER A 242 -0.37 58.36 -15.93
C SER A 242 -0.33 56.96 -15.33
N SER A 243 -1.26 56.08 -15.72
CA SER A 243 -1.34 54.69 -15.26
C SER A 243 -0.54 53.73 -16.13
N ARG A 244 -0.37 54.05 -17.42
CA ARG A 244 0.37 53.25 -18.41
C ARG A 244 1.80 52.94 -17.96
N ASN A 245 2.55 53.93 -17.47
CA ASN A 245 3.95 53.75 -17.06
C ASN A 245 4.11 52.78 -15.86
N LYS A 246 3.16 52.79 -14.92
CA LYS A 246 3.18 51.89 -13.76
C LYS A 246 2.82 50.45 -14.18
N LEU A 247 1.82 50.29 -15.04
CA LEU A 247 1.40 48.99 -15.56
C LEU A 247 2.46 48.38 -16.48
N ASP A 248 3.14 49.17 -17.30
CA ASP A 248 4.21 48.69 -18.18
C ASP A 248 5.40 48.12 -17.40
N ARG A 249 5.79 48.77 -16.28
CA ARG A 249 6.78 48.21 -15.35
C ARG A 249 6.32 46.88 -14.72
N ALA A 250 5.04 46.77 -14.40
CA ALA A 250 4.48 45.54 -13.83
C ALA A 250 4.46 44.39 -14.86
N VAL A 251 4.15 44.68 -16.13
CA VAL A 251 4.24 43.71 -17.24
C VAL A 251 5.67 43.23 -17.44
N HIS A 252 6.65 44.15 -17.43
CA HIS A 252 8.07 43.77 -17.49
C HIS A 252 8.50 42.88 -16.31
N LYS A 253 7.99 43.14 -15.10
CA LYS A 253 8.25 42.29 -13.93
C LYS A 253 7.61 40.90 -14.09
N ALA A 254 6.39 40.81 -14.62
CA ALA A 254 5.76 39.52 -14.93
C ALA A 254 6.54 38.75 -16.01
N ALA A 255 7.05 39.43 -17.04
CA ALA A 255 7.89 38.82 -18.07
C ALA A 255 9.22 38.28 -17.50
N ARG A 256 9.86 39.00 -16.59
CA ARG A 256 11.06 38.51 -15.87
C ARG A 256 10.76 37.26 -15.03
N LEU A 257 9.60 37.21 -14.38
CA LEU A 257 9.17 36.03 -13.60
C LEU A 257 8.91 34.81 -14.50
N LEU A 258 8.36 35.02 -15.71
CA LEU A 258 8.23 33.95 -16.71
C LEU A 258 9.60 33.47 -17.21
N GLN A 259 10.55 34.40 -17.44
CA GLN A 259 11.93 34.06 -17.82
C GLN A 259 12.66 33.27 -16.72
N SER A 260 12.44 33.61 -15.45
CA SER A 260 12.97 32.87 -14.30
C SER A 260 12.18 31.59 -13.96
N ARG A 261 11.20 31.21 -14.80
CA ARG A 261 10.28 30.07 -14.60
C ARG A 261 9.47 30.09 -13.30
N ASP A 262 9.31 31.25 -12.67
CA ASP A 262 8.39 31.44 -11.55
C ASP A 262 6.97 31.69 -12.09
N LEU A 263 6.30 30.60 -12.48
CA LEU A 263 4.96 30.62 -13.07
C LEU A 263 3.92 31.15 -12.07
N ASN A 264 4.08 30.85 -10.78
CA ASN A 264 3.16 31.29 -9.73
C ASN A 264 3.30 32.79 -9.45
N GLY A 265 4.53 33.28 -9.33
CA GLY A 265 4.82 34.71 -9.20
C GLY A 265 4.34 35.49 -10.42
N ALA A 266 4.59 34.97 -11.62
CA ALA A 266 4.13 35.57 -12.87
C ALA A 266 2.60 35.65 -12.94
N SER A 267 1.87 34.58 -12.60
CA SER A 267 0.40 34.58 -12.58
C SER A 267 -0.16 35.64 -11.62
N LYS A 268 0.34 35.67 -10.38
CA LYS A 268 -0.10 36.66 -9.37
C LYS A 268 0.14 38.10 -9.82
N MET A 269 1.26 38.35 -10.49
CA MET A 269 1.57 39.67 -11.06
C MET A 269 0.63 40.02 -12.21
N MET A 270 0.34 39.07 -13.10
CA MET A 270 -0.62 39.25 -14.19
C MET A 270 -2.04 39.52 -13.68
N ASP A 271 -2.50 38.79 -12.65
CA ASP A 271 -3.81 39.01 -12.03
C ASP A 271 -3.93 40.42 -11.41
N ARG A 272 -2.85 40.95 -10.84
CA ARG A 272 -2.81 42.33 -10.33
C ARG A 272 -2.90 43.37 -11.44
N ILE A 273 -2.25 43.11 -12.58
CA ILE A 273 -2.31 43.99 -13.77
C ILE A 273 -3.73 43.99 -14.34
N GLU A 274 -4.37 42.82 -14.46
CA GLU A 274 -5.76 42.70 -14.91
C GLU A 274 -6.73 43.48 -14.03
N LYS A 275 -6.63 43.32 -12.70
CA LYS A 275 -7.46 44.08 -11.76
C LYS A 275 -7.27 45.59 -11.89
N ALA A 276 -6.02 46.04 -12.04
CA ALA A 276 -5.73 47.46 -12.20
C ALA A 276 -6.24 48.03 -13.54
N LEU A 277 -6.18 47.24 -14.62
CA LEU A 277 -6.78 47.61 -15.90
C LEU A 277 -8.30 47.73 -15.81
N MET A 278 -8.97 46.82 -15.10
CA MET A 278 -10.42 46.86 -14.89
C MET A 278 -10.91 48.06 -14.08
N THR A 279 -10.06 48.71 -13.29
CA THR A 279 -10.41 49.93 -12.55
C THR A 279 -10.10 51.22 -13.32
N ILE A 280 -9.44 51.13 -14.48
CA ILE A 280 -9.03 52.28 -15.30
C ILE A 280 -9.92 52.42 -16.54
N ILE A 281 -10.47 51.31 -17.04
CA ILE A 281 -11.53 51.27 -18.07
C ILE A 281 -12.86 51.52 -17.37
#